data_AF-A0A0W0GL42-F1
#
_entry.id   AF-A0A0W0GL42-F1
#
_cell.length_a   1.000
_cell.length_b   1.000
_cell.length_c   1.000
_cell.angle_alpha   90.00
_cell.angle_beta   90.00
_cell.angle_gamma   90.00
#
_symmetry.space_group_name_H-M   'P 1'
#
loop_
_entity.id
_entity.type
_entity.pdbx_description
1 polymer ?
#
loop_
_entity_poly.entity_id
_entity_poly.type
_entity_poly.pdbx_seq_one_letter_code
_entity_poly.pdbx_strand_id
1 'polypeptide(L)'
;MPKKYSAEDRARWLKLIEEGKTESKIVNDTKADPRTVRDGIIQARRERDLREANVSLIRDALKRHQEQLLAELTETARSVEVPAVELAVVSWYEREPLSVFLDEERLKEKFLAGRFPKAALNKPSPIKQHLGQIKLTRFLSKWQKEYQAHLLARIDLQLKTLELIRNKTGLPVVSETKGIHPPFVFSHTACAELYKYALRRRFSGEPGKTDAELKNGMVVDRERHLVTLFGKQLAEVDAEGEDKCRSGLLAAYEELTKTVELKEVETTYKSLGEWVTPIRELISEYSAIGMLPGTCSICERIGT
;
A
#
# COMPACT_ATOMS: atom_id res chain seq x y z
N MET A 1 19.45 -61.60 -29.65
CA MET A 1 19.41 -60.18 -29.27
C MET A 1 19.67 -60.07 -27.77
N PRO A 2 20.61 -59.22 -27.30
CA PRO A 2 20.83 -59.05 -25.87
C PRO A 2 19.55 -58.53 -25.20
N LYS A 3 19.10 -59.19 -24.14
CA LYS A 3 17.95 -58.74 -23.34
C LYS A 3 18.29 -57.38 -22.75
N LYS A 4 17.60 -56.33 -23.16
CA LYS A 4 17.68 -55.02 -22.52
C LYS A 4 16.86 -55.08 -21.23
N TYR A 5 17.52 -54.93 -20.09
CA TYR A 5 16.87 -54.84 -18.79
C TYR A 5 16.32 -53.42 -18.60
N SER A 6 15.12 -53.32 -18.02
CA SER A 6 14.43 -52.06 -17.81
C SER A 6 15.01 -51.27 -16.63
N ALA A 7 14.68 -49.99 -16.52
CA ALA A 7 15.04 -49.19 -15.35
C ALA A 7 14.48 -49.79 -14.04
N GLU A 8 13.30 -50.41 -14.10
CA GLU A 8 12.67 -51.10 -12.97
C GLU A 8 13.45 -52.36 -12.54
N ASP A 9 14.00 -53.11 -13.49
CA ASP A 9 14.85 -54.28 -13.20
C ASP A 9 16.11 -53.88 -12.44
N ARG A 10 16.78 -52.82 -12.91
CA ARG A 10 17.98 -52.28 -12.27
C ARG A 10 17.68 -51.71 -10.88
N ALA A 11 16.55 -51.02 -10.71
CA ALA A 11 16.09 -50.53 -9.41
C ALA A 11 15.79 -51.68 -8.43
N ARG A 12 15.19 -52.78 -8.92
CA ARG A 12 14.99 -54.00 -8.13
C ARG A 12 16.31 -54.62 -7.71
N TRP A 13 17.30 -54.69 -8.59
CA TRP A 13 18.63 -55.22 -8.23
C TRP A 13 19.31 -54.38 -7.15
N LEU A 14 19.25 -53.05 -7.27
CA LEU A 14 19.77 -52.15 -6.23
C LEU A 14 19.09 -52.40 -4.87
N LYS A 15 17.76 -52.55 -4.85
CA LYS A 15 17.01 -52.85 -3.62
C LYS A 15 17.42 -54.18 -2.99
N LEU A 16 17.62 -55.22 -3.81
CA LEU A 16 18.07 -56.54 -3.32
C LEU A 16 19.47 -56.49 -2.70
N ILE A 17 20.38 -55.68 -3.24
CA ILE A 17 21.71 -55.44 -2.63
C ILE A 17 21.56 -54.74 -1.28
N GLU A 18 20.67 -53.74 -1.17
CA GLU A 18 20.44 -53.00 0.07
C GLU A 18 19.77 -53.84 1.16
N GLU A 19 18.94 -54.80 0.77
CA GLU A 19 18.37 -55.84 1.64
C GLU A 19 19.42 -56.92 2.05
N GLY A 20 20.68 -56.78 1.63
CA GLY A 20 21.78 -57.65 2.03
C GLY A 20 21.99 -58.88 1.14
N LYS A 21 21.35 -58.97 -0.03
CA LYS A 21 21.65 -60.06 -0.99
C LYS A 21 22.97 -59.78 -1.72
N THR A 22 23.73 -60.82 -1.99
CA THR A 22 24.99 -60.74 -2.76
C THR A 22 24.74 -60.63 -4.27
N GLU A 23 25.61 -59.93 -5.01
CA GLU A 23 25.56 -59.83 -6.49
C GLU A 23 25.39 -61.20 -7.17
N SER A 24 26.14 -62.22 -6.74
CA SER A 24 26.09 -63.58 -7.30
C SER A 24 24.71 -64.23 -7.16
N LYS A 25 23.96 -63.91 -6.10
CA LYS A 25 22.61 -64.42 -5.88
C LYS A 25 21.62 -63.77 -6.86
N ILE A 26 21.76 -62.47 -7.08
CA ILE A 26 20.94 -61.72 -8.04
C ILE A 26 21.21 -62.21 -9.48
N VAL A 27 22.48 -62.45 -9.82
CA VAL A 27 22.91 -63.03 -11.11
C VAL A 27 22.27 -64.41 -11.32
N ASN A 28 22.33 -65.29 -10.30
CA ASN A 28 21.76 -66.63 -10.38
C ASN A 28 20.23 -66.61 -10.50
N ASP A 29 19.55 -65.74 -9.75
CA ASP A 29 18.09 -65.60 -9.75
C ASP A 29 17.57 -65.02 -11.07
N THR A 30 18.32 -64.09 -11.68
CA THR A 30 17.90 -63.37 -12.90
C THR A 30 18.45 -63.98 -14.20
N LYS A 31 19.38 -64.95 -14.09
CA LYS A 31 20.13 -65.56 -15.20
C LYS A 31 20.77 -64.50 -16.13
N ALA A 32 21.14 -63.35 -15.56
CA ALA A 32 21.76 -62.24 -16.26
C ALA A 32 23.29 -62.38 -16.22
N ASP A 33 24.00 -61.72 -17.15
CA ASP A 33 25.46 -61.65 -17.10
C ASP A 33 25.94 -60.87 -15.86
N PRO A 34 26.96 -61.35 -15.11
CA PRO A 34 27.46 -60.67 -13.91
C PRO A 34 27.86 -59.21 -14.11
N ARG A 35 28.45 -58.87 -15.28
CA ARG A 35 28.81 -57.48 -15.62
C ARG A 35 27.57 -56.64 -15.84
N THR A 36 26.54 -57.21 -16.47
CA THR A 36 25.25 -56.53 -16.70
C THR A 36 24.53 -56.22 -15.40
N VAL A 37 24.55 -57.13 -14.41
CA VAL A 37 23.96 -56.88 -13.09
C VAL A 37 24.74 -55.80 -12.35
N ARG A 38 26.08 -55.86 -12.34
CA ARG A 38 26.94 -54.85 -11.70
C ARG A 38 26.76 -53.46 -12.32
N ASP A 39 26.85 -53.36 -13.64
CA ASP A 39 26.67 -52.08 -14.35
C ASP A 39 25.25 -51.55 -14.16
N GLY A 40 24.25 -52.44 -14.13
CA GLY A 40 22.86 -52.10 -13.83
C GLY A 40 22.68 -51.52 -12.43
N ILE A 41 23.33 -52.09 -11.41
CA ILE A 41 23.31 -51.59 -10.02
C ILE A 41 24.02 -50.22 -9.93
N ILE A 42 25.19 -50.06 -10.55
CA ILE A 42 25.92 -48.78 -10.58
C ILE A 42 25.06 -47.71 -11.26
N GLN A 43 24.42 -48.05 -12.37
CA GLN A 43 23.53 -47.15 -13.09
C GLN A 43 22.29 -46.80 -12.26
N ALA A 44 21.64 -47.76 -11.60
CA ALA A 44 20.50 -47.51 -10.72
C ALA A 44 20.86 -46.61 -9.54
N ARG A 45 22.06 -46.78 -8.97
CA ARG A 45 22.56 -45.92 -7.88
C ARG A 45 22.75 -44.48 -8.37
N ARG A 46 23.42 -44.28 -9.52
CA ARG A 46 23.58 -42.95 -10.14
C ARG A 46 22.22 -42.31 -10.46
N GLU A 47 21.28 -43.07 -11.00
CA GLU A 47 19.92 -42.60 -11.30
C GLU A 47 19.14 -42.24 -10.02
N ARG A 48 19.39 -42.92 -8.89
CA ARG A 48 18.82 -42.54 -7.60
C ARG A 48 19.47 -41.27 -7.06
N ASP A 49 20.80 -41.20 -6.99
CA ASP A 49 21.52 -40.06 -6.44
C ASP A 49 21.20 -38.78 -7.23
N LEU A 50 21.07 -38.88 -8.56
CA LEU A 50 20.62 -37.78 -9.42
C LEU A 50 19.17 -37.37 -9.12
N ARG A 51 18.27 -38.33 -8.89
CA ARG A 51 16.88 -38.02 -8.48
C ARG A 51 16.84 -37.34 -7.11
N GLU A 52 17.62 -37.81 -6.15
CA GLU A 52 17.71 -37.20 -4.82
C GLU A 52 18.29 -35.79 -4.87
N ALA A 53 19.34 -35.57 -5.65
CA ALA A 53 19.91 -34.25 -5.90
C ALA A 53 18.87 -33.30 -6.53
N ASN A 54 18.15 -33.76 -7.57
CA ASN A 54 17.10 -32.98 -8.20
C ASN A 54 15.96 -32.63 -7.23
N VAL A 55 15.51 -33.60 -6.43
CA VAL A 55 14.48 -33.35 -5.41
C VAL A 55 14.96 -32.34 -4.37
N SER A 56 16.23 -32.41 -3.95
CA SER A 56 16.81 -31.43 -3.03
C SER A 56 16.85 -30.02 -3.64
N LEU A 57 17.28 -29.90 -4.90
CA LEU A 57 17.31 -28.61 -5.60
C LEU A 57 15.92 -28.00 -5.76
N ILE A 58 14.92 -28.80 -6.13
CA ILE A 58 13.52 -28.37 -6.24
C ILE A 58 13.00 -27.91 -4.88
N ARG A 59 13.28 -28.67 -3.81
CA ARG A 59 12.87 -28.31 -2.44
C ARG A 59 13.48 -26.97 -2.00
N ASP A 60 14.77 -26.78 -2.23
CA ASP A 60 15.46 -25.54 -1.87
C ASP A 60 14.95 -24.34 -2.68
N ALA A 61 14.67 -24.54 -3.98
CA ALA A 61 14.08 -23.51 -4.83
C ALA A 61 12.67 -23.11 -4.35
N LEU A 62 11.80 -24.08 -4.02
CA LEU A 62 10.48 -23.82 -3.45
C LEU A 62 10.58 -23.09 -2.11
N LYS A 63 11.50 -23.51 -1.24
CA LYS A 63 11.71 -22.87 0.07
C LYS A 63 12.10 -21.41 -0.09
N ARG A 64 13.10 -21.10 -0.94
CA ARG A 64 13.53 -19.71 -1.21
C ARG A 64 12.41 -18.88 -1.81
N HIS A 65 11.61 -19.47 -2.70
CA HIS A 65 10.46 -18.78 -3.28
C HIS A 65 9.40 -18.44 -2.22
N GLN A 66 9.08 -19.37 -1.31
CA GLN A 66 8.18 -19.12 -0.19
C GLN A 66 8.71 -18.05 0.77
N GLU A 67 10.01 -18.07 1.08
CA GLU A 67 10.66 -17.03 1.91
C GLU A 67 10.53 -15.64 1.27
N GLN A 68 10.72 -15.53 -0.05
CA GLN A 68 10.52 -14.27 -0.79
C GLN A 68 9.06 -13.79 -0.72
N LEU A 69 8.10 -14.70 -0.92
CA LEU A 69 6.67 -14.37 -0.84
C LEU A 69 6.27 -13.89 0.56
N LEU A 70 6.78 -14.53 1.62
CA LEU A 70 6.53 -14.11 3.00
C LEU A 70 7.17 -12.76 3.33
N ALA A 71 8.34 -12.47 2.77
CA ALA A 71 8.97 -11.16 2.90
C ALA A 71 8.13 -10.06 2.22
N GLU A 72 7.64 -10.28 0.99
CA GLU A 72 6.73 -9.37 0.30
C GLU A 72 5.40 -9.19 1.08
N LEU A 73 4.88 -10.27 1.66
CA LEU A 73 3.67 -10.25 2.48
C LEU A 73 3.85 -9.38 3.73
N THR A 74 5.00 -9.51 4.39
CA THR A 74 5.36 -8.73 5.58
C THR A 74 5.47 -7.24 5.26
N GLU A 75 6.07 -6.91 4.13
CA GLU A 75 6.16 -5.52 3.68
C GLU A 75 4.78 -4.95 3.32
N THR A 76 3.93 -5.76 2.68
CA THR A 76 2.54 -5.41 2.41
C THR A 76 1.80 -5.13 3.72
N ALA A 77 1.97 -5.95 4.77
CA ALA A 77 1.34 -5.73 6.07
C ALA A 77 1.70 -4.38 6.70
N ARG A 78 2.97 -3.96 6.58
CA ARG A 78 3.45 -2.66 7.07
C ARG A 78 2.82 -1.50 6.31
N SER A 79 2.61 -1.67 5.00
CA SER A 79 1.99 -0.65 4.15
C SER A 79 0.46 -0.51 4.35
N VAL A 80 -0.20 -1.53 4.92
CA VAL A 80 -1.64 -1.50 5.18
C VAL A 80 -1.88 -0.73 6.48
N GLU A 81 -2.08 0.57 6.32
CA GLU A 81 -2.42 1.49 7.40
C GLU A 81 -3.44 2.54 6.94
N VAL A 82 -4.15 3.13 7.90
CA VAL A 82 -5.00 4.28 7.64
C VAL A 82 -4.12 5.53 7.69
N PRO A 83 -4.18 6.44 6.68
CA PRO A 83 -3.42 7.67 6.71
C PRO A 83 -3.69 8.50 7.97
N ALA A 84 -2.68 9.25 8.42
CA ALA A 84 -2.84 10.18 9.52
C ALA A 84 -4.04 11.13 9.27
N VAL A 85 -4.81 11.40 10.33
CA VAL A 85 -6.06 12.19 10.26
C VAL A 85 -5.83 13.53 9.55
N GLU A 86 -4.71 14.19 9.80
CA GLU A 86 -4.39 15.53 9.30
C GLU A 86 -3.59 15.55 7.98
N LEU A 87 -3.40 14.39 7.34
CA LEU A 87 -2.63 14.30 6.10
C LEU A 87 -3.26 15.16 5.00
N ALA A 88 -2.50 16.14 4.51
CA ALA A 88 -2.79 16.82 3.25
C ALA A 88 -2.27 15.95 2.09
N VAL A 89 -3.13 15.67 1.11
CA VAL A 89 -2.84 14.77 0.00
C VAL A 89 -2.11 15.50 -1.13
N VAL A 90 -2.46 16.77 -1.35
CA VAL A 90 -1.85 17.65 -2.34
C VAL A 90 -1.27 18.89 -1.65
N SER A 91 -0.32 19.54 -2.32
CA SER A 91 0.37 20.70 -1.77
C SER A 91 -0.52 21.94 -1.70
N TRP A 92 -0.25 22.76 -0.68
CA TRP A 92 -0.81 24.10 -0.55
C TRP A 92 0.05 25.17 -1.24
N TYR A 93 1.16 24.80 -1.86
CA TYR A 93 2.05 25.71 -2.60
C TYR A 93 1.80 25.61 -4.11
N GLU A 94 1.64 26.74 -4.80
CA GLU A 94 1.28 26.77 -6.23
C GLU A 94 2.37 26.19 -7.14
N ARG A 95 3.65 26.34 -6.77
CA ARG A 95 4.79 25.84 -7.56
C ARG A 95 4.93 24.31 -7.58
N GLU A 96 4.24 23.62 -6.68
CA GLU A 96 4.33 22.18 -6.56
C GLU A 96 3.53 21.47 -7.66
N PRO A 97 4.02 20.37 -8.25
CA PRO A 97 3.37 19.70 -9.38
C PRO A 97 1.97 19.18 -9.11
N LEU A 98 1.67 18.85 -7.85
CA LEU A 98 0.37 18.42 -7.36
C LEU A 98 -0.08 19.39 -6.27
N SER A 99 -0.85 20.39 -6.68
CA SER A 99 -1.24 21.52 -5.84
C SER A 99 -2.72 21.83 -5.96
N VAL A 100 -3.31 22.40 -4.91
CA VAL A 100 -4.72 22.85 -4.87
C VAL A 100 -5.04 23.97 -5.87
N PHE A 101 -4.03 24.57 -6.49
CA PHE A 101 -4.19 25.60 -7.52
C PHE A 101 -4.39 25.04 -8.93
N LEU A 102 -4.22 23.73 -9.12
CA LEU A 102 -4.59 23.07 -10.36
C LEU A 102 -6.10 22.96 -10.47
N ASP A 103 -6.58 22.98 -11.72
CA ASP A 103 -7.94 22.55 -12.05
C ASP A 103 -8.25 21.17 -11.46
N GLU A 104 -9.45 20.99 -10.93
CA GLU A 104 -9.85 19.80 -10.17
C GLU A 104 -9.69 18.50 -10.97
N GLU A 105 -10.19 18.47 -12.21
CA GLU A 105 -10.11 17.28 -13.06
C GLU A 105 -8.65 16.93 -13.34
N ARG A 106 -7.86 17.95 -13.69
CA ARG A 106 -6.43 17.81 -14.00
C ARG A 106 -5.61 17.39 -12.78
N LEU A 107 -5.97 17.87 -11.59
CA LEU A 107 -5.34 17.51 -10.32
C LEU A 107 -5.58 16.04 -10.00
N LYS A 108 -6.85 15.61 -10.06
CA LYS A 108 -7.24 14.21 -9.81
C LYS A 108 -6.60 13.26 -10.81
N GLU A 109 -6.58 13.63 -12.10
CA GLU A 109 -5.91 12.83 -13.14
C GLU A 109 -4.42 12.64 -12.84
N LYS A 110 -3.68 13.73 -12.60
CA LYS A 110 -2.24 13.66 -12.29
C LYS A 110 -1.97 12.89 -10.99
N PHE A 111 -2.79 13.12 -9.96
CA PHE A 111 -2.68 12.43 -8.69
C PHE A 111 -2.81 10.90 -8.86
N LEU A 112 -3.85 10.47 -9.58
CA LEU A 112 -4.07 9.05 -9.87
C LEU A 112 -2.98 8.46 -10.74
N ALA A 113 -2.53 9.17 -11.78
CA ALA A 113 -1.46 8.71 -12.66
C ALA A 113 -0.12 8.51 -11.92
N GLY A 114 0.21 9.43 -10.99
CA GLY A 114 1.44 9.36 -10.21
C GLY A 114 1.40 8.32 -9.10
N ARG A 115 0.29 8.21 -8.38
CA ARG A 115 0.20 7.36 -7.17
C ARG A 115 -0.35 5.96 -7.44
N PHE A 116 -1.13 5.79 -8.50
CA PHE A 116 -1.74 4.53 -8.90
C PHE A 116 -1.50 4.28 -10.41
N PRO A 117 -0.23 4.12 -10.85
CA PRO A 117 0.10 4.01 -12.25
C PRO A 117 -0.58 2.79 -12.89
N LYS A 118 -1.29 3.00 -14.01
CA LYS A 118 -1.96 1.92 -14.76
C LYS A 118 -0.99 0.81 -15.20
N ALA A 119 0.28 1.14 -15.43
CA ALA A 119 1.31 0.15 -15.78
C ALA A 119 1.58 -0.87 -14.66
N ALA A 120 1.41 -0.48 -13.39
CA ALA A 120 1.52 -1.41 -12.24
C ALA A 120 0.33 -2.37 -12.13
N LEU A 121 -0.79 -2.08 -12.81
CA LEU A 121 -1.94 -3.00 -12.90
C LEU A 121 -1.72 -4.12 -13.94
N ASN A 122 -0.88 -3.90 -14.95
CA ASN A 122 -0.69 -4.83 -16.06
C ASN A 122 0.31 -5.97 -15.76
N LYS A 123 1.13 -5.85 -14.71
CA LYS A 123 1.94 -6.95 -14.18
C LYS A 123 1.56 -7.18 -12.72
N PRO A 124 0.80 -8.24 -12.41
CA PRO A 124 0.52 -8.57 -11.01
C PRO A 124 1.84 -8.81 -10.29
N SER A 125 1.96 -8.27 -9.07
CA SER A 125 3.12 -8.57 -8.23
C SER A 125 3.23 -10.09 -8.00
N PRO A 126 4.44 -10.63 -7.73
CA PRO A 126 4.64 -12.05 -7.49
C PRO A 126 3.66 -12.60 -6.45
N ILE A 127 3.43 -11.85 -5.37
CA ILE A 127 2.43 -12.20 -4.37
C ILE A 127 0.99 -12.22 -4.93
N LYS A 128 0.57 -11.24 -5.73
CA LYS A 128 -0.78 -11.23 -6.33
C LYS A 128 -0.96 -12.41 -7.30
N GLN A 129 0.09 -12.77 -8.04
CA GLN A 129 0.06 -13.92 -8.93
C GLN A 129 -0.04 -15.22 -8.14
N HIS A 130 0.77 -15.38 -7.09
CA HIS A 130 0.79 -16.58 -6.24
C HIS A 130 -0.51 -16.80 -5.50
N LEU A 131 -1.02 -15.76 -4.86
CA LEU A 131 -2.26 -15.82 -4.10
C LEU A 131 -3.49 -16.01 -5.00
N GLY A 132 -3.44 -15.58 -6.26
CA GLY A 132 -4.59 -15.63 -7.16
C GLY A 132 -5.82 -14.94 -6.56
N GLN A 133 -6.98 -15.61 -6.56
CA GLN A 133 -8.27 -15.06 -6.11
C GLN A 133 -8.63 -15.38 -4.65
N ILE A 134 -7.65 -15.74 -3.81
CA ILE A 134 -7.94 -16.04 -2.40
C ILE A 134 -8.44 -14.82 -1.62
N LYS A 135 -8.90 -15.08 -0.38
CA LYS A 135 -9.47 -14.07 0.52
C LYS A 135 -8.56 -12.83 0.67
N LEU A 136 -7.26 -13.02 0.87
CA LEU A 136 -6.32 -11.92 1.06
C LEU A 136 -6.23 -10.99 -0.16
N THR A 137 -6.11 -11.53 -1.38
CA THR A 137 -6.08 -10.70 -2.60
C THR A 137 -7.34 -9.87 -2.75
N ARG A 138 -8.50 -10.45 -2.45
CA ARG A 138 -9.79 -9.74 -2.48
C ARG A 138 -9.84 -8.62 -1.45
N PHE A 139 -9.34 -8.86 -0.23
CA PHE A 139 -9.31 -7.87 0.84
C PHE A 139 -8.35 -6.73 0.51
N LEU A 140 -7.13 -7.04 0.06
CA LEU A 140 -6.16 -6.03 -0.38
C LEU A 140 -6.70 -5.18 -1.54
N SER A 141 -7.40 -5.80 -2.49
CA SER A 141 -8.00 -5.07 -3.62
C SER A 141 -9.14 -4.14 -3.17
N LYS A 142 -9.95 -4.56 -2.19
CA LYS A 142 -10.98 -3.69 -1.59
C LYS A 142 -10.34 -2.56 -0.82
N TRP A 143 -9.40 -2.85 0.07
CA TRP A 143 -8.64 -1.84 0.82
C TRP A 143 -7.98 -0.81 -0.10
N GLN A 144 -7.34 -1.26 -1.20
CA GLN A 144 -6.72 -0.34 -2.17
C GLN A 144 -7.73 0.61 -2.82
N LYS A 145 -8.95 0.12 -3.13
CA LYS A 145 -10.02 0.95 -3.68
C LYS A 145 -10.53 1.97 -2.65
N GLU A 146 -10.78 1.53 -1.42
CA GLU A 146 -11.20 2.43 -0.33
C GLU A 146 -10.12 3.46 -0.01
N TYR A 147 -8.86 3.05 -0.03
CA TYR A 147 -7.70 3.93 0.18
C TYR A 147 -7.64 5.02 -0.91
N GLN A 148 -7.80 4.64 -2.18
CA GLN A 148 -7.87 5.59 -3.28
C GLN A 148 -9.06 6.55 -3.13
N ALA A 149 -10.25 6.03 -2.81
CA ALA A 149 -11.44 6.85 -2.59
C ALA A 149 -11.24 7.85 -1.45
N HIS A 150 -10.62 7.42 -0.34
CA HIS A 150 -10.29 8.27 0.79
C HIS A 150 -9.34 9.42 0.42
N LEU A 151 -8.29 9.13 -0.37
CA LEU A 151 -7.37 10.18 -0.81
C LEU A 151 -8.03 11.19 -1.76
N LEU A 152 -8.95 10.74 -2.63
CA LEU A 152 -9.73 11.63 -3.48
C LEU A 152 -10.69 12.51 -2.67
N ALA A 153 -11.42 11.94 -1.70
CA ALA A 153 -12.28 12.71 -0.80
C ALA A 153 -11.50 13.79 -0.02
N ARG A 154 -10.25 13.51 0.35
CA ARG A 154 -9.37 14.51 0.97
C ARG A 154 -8.97 15.63 0.01
N ILE A 155 -8.70 15.33 -1.26
CA ILE A 155 -8.44 16.34 -2.29
C ILE A 155 -9.66 17.25 -2.41
N ASP A 156 -10.86 16.68 -2.47
CA ASP A 156 -12.12 17.44 -2.56
C ASP A 156 -12.29 18.37 -1.36
N LEU A 157 -12.01 17.88 -0.14
CA LEU A 157 -12.04 18.71 1.06
C LEU A 157 -10.98 19.83 1.03
N GLN A 158 -9.77 19.58 0.49
CA GLN A 158 -8.74 20.61 0.34
C GLN A 158 -9.18 21.71 -0.63
N LEU A 159 -9.73 21.33 -1.78
CA LEU A 159 -10.28 22.27 -2.77
C LEU A 159 -11.47 23.06 -2.19
N LYS A 160 -12.35 22.39 -1.44
CA LYS A 160 -13.49 23.05 -0.78
C LYS A 160 -13.04 24.05 0.28
N THR A 161 -11.98 23.73 1.01
CA THR A 161 -11.37 24.66 1.98
C THR A 161 -10.88 25.94 1.30
N LEU A 162 -10.18 25.79 0.17
CA LEU A 162 -9.70 26.91 -0.64
C LEU A 162 -10.87 27.78 -1.16
N GLU A 163 -11.90 27.15 -1.70
CA GLU A 163 -13.11 27.80 -2.21
C GLU A 163 -13.84 28.59 -1.12
N LEU A 164 -14.10 27.97 0.04
CA LEU A 164 -14.79 28.62 1.16
C LEU A 164 -14.03 29.82 1.69
N ILE A 165 -12.70 29.73 1.81
CA ILE A 165 -11.89 30.86 2.25
C ILE A 165 -12.00 32.02 1.26
N ARG A 166 -11.87 31.77 -0.05
CA ARG A 166 -12.05 32.80 -1.09
C ARG A 166 -13.43 33.45 -1.00
N ASN A 167 -14.48 32.64 -0.90
CA ASN A 167 -15.86 33.13 -0.89
C ASN A 167 -16.21 33.92 0.36
N LYS A 168 -15.76 33.49 1.55
CA LYS A 168 -16.12 34.14 2.82
C LYS A 168 -15.27 35.34 3.17
N THR A 169 -14.01 35.35 2.75
CA THR A 169 -13.13 36.52 2.95
C THR A 169 -13.28 37.54 1.84
N GLY A 170 -13.63 37.10 0.62
CA GLY A 170 -13.61 37.92 -0.59
C GLY A 170 -12.20 38.26 -1.06
N LEU A 171 -11.17 37.61 -0.51
CA LEU A 171 -9.77 37.88 -0.78
C LEU A 171 -9.15 36.84 -1.70
N PRO A 172 -8.15 37.22 -2.53
CA PRO A 172 -7.34 36.25 -3.25
C PRO A 172 -6.58 35.38 -2.25
N VAL A 173 -6.50 34.08 -2.57
CA VAL A 173 -5.68 33.12 -1.82
C VAL A 173 -4.43 32.82 -2.62
N VAL A 174 -3.27 33.01 -2.00
CA VAL A 174 -1.95 32.98 -2.65
C VAL A 174 -1.00 32.06 -1.88
N SER A 175 -0.07 31.40 -2.58
CA SER A 175 0.98 30.64 -1.91
C SER A 175 2.24 31.45 -1.61
N GLU A 176 2.48 32.52 -2.37
CA GLU A 176 3.65 33.38 -2.26
C GLU A 176 3.25 34.84 -2.47
N THR A 177 4.03 35.77 -1.90
CA THR A 177 3.77 37.22 -1.97
C THR A 177 4.41 37.91 -3.16
N LYS A 178 5.24 37.22 -3.95
CA LYS A 178 6.06 37.86 -4.98
C LYS A 178 5.18 38.47 -6.08
N GLY A 179 5.05 39.79 -6.07
CA GLY A 179 4.29 40.56 -7.06
C GLY A 179 2.80 40.68 -6.75
N ILE A 180 2.37 40.31 -5.54
CA ILE A 180 0.98 40.45 -5.09
C ILE A 180 0.94 41.45 -3.94
N HIS A 181 0.12 42.48 -4.08
CA HIS A 181 -0.12 43.45 -3.01
C HIS A 181 -1.28 42.99 -2.13
N PRO A 182 -1.23 43.26 -0.82
CA PRO A 182 -2.38 43.08 0.08
C PRO A 182 -3.64 43.79 -0.48
N PRO A 183 -4.84 43.28 -0.19
CA PRO A 183 -5.14 42.21 0.77
C PRO A 183 -5.16 40.79 0.15
N PHE A 184 -4.62 39.79 0.85
CA PHE A 184 -4.64 38.38 0.45
C PHE A 184 -4.57 37.40 1.64
N VAL A 185 -4.88 36.13 1.38
CA VAL A 185 -4.78 35.03 2.36
C VAL A 185 -3.73 34.00 1.91
N PHE A 186 -2.93 33.51 2.85
CA PHE A 186 -1.91 32.50 2.57
C PHE A 186 -2.49 31.08 2.53
N SER A 187 -2.34 30.37 1.42
CA SER A 187 -2.83 28.99 1.28
C SER A 187 -2.16 28.01 2.23
N HIS A 188 -0.83 28.08 2.35
CA HIS A 188 -0.02 27.12 3.11
C HIS A 188 -0.13 27.26 4.63
N THR A 189 -0.72 28.35 5.12
CA THR A 189 -1.07 28.53 6.52
C THR A 189 -2.58 28.53 6.72
N ALA A 190 -3.33 29.48 6.15
CA ALA A 190 -4.77 29.60 6.40
C ALA A 190 -5.55 28.38 5.92
N CYS A 191 -5.41 27.98 4.66
CA CYS A 191 -6.12 26.80 4.15
C CYS A 191 -5.63 25.53 4.85
N ALA A 192 -4.32 25.38 5.01
CA ALA A 192 -3.73 24.21 5.65
C ALA A 192 -4.19 24.04 7.11
N GLU A 193 -4.22 25.11 7.91
CA GLU A 193 -4.65 25.05 9.30
C GLU A 193 -6.16 24.85 9.40
N LEU A 194 -6.99 25.57 8.64
CA LEU A 194 -8.45 25.37 8.67
C LEU A 194 -8.84 23.94 8.26
N TYR A 195 -8.16 23.37 7.25
CA TYR A 195 -8.31 21.98 6.86
C TYR A 195 -8.00 21.03 8.03
N LYS A 196 -6.86 21.23 8.72
CA LYS A 196 -6.46 20.43 9.88
C LYS A 196 -7.45 20.56 11.04
N TYR A 197 -7.88 21.77 11.37
CA TYR A 197 -8.85 22.00 12.43
C TYR A 197 -10.20 21.34 12.12
N ALA A 198 -10.67 21.39 10.86
CA ALA A 198 -11.92 20.74 10.47
C ALA A 198 -11.85 19.22 10.64
N LEU A 199 -10.72 18.62 10.24
CA LEU A 199 -10.47 17.19 10.44
C LEU A 199 -10.33 16.83 11.93
N ARG A 200 -9.49 17.56 12.67
CA ARG A 200 -9.36 17.39 14.13
C ARG A 200 -10.72 17.46 14.79
N ARG A 201 -11.52 18.49 14.51
CA ARG A 201 -12.86 18.64 15.08
C ARG A 201 -13.73 17.41 14.77
N ARG A 202 -13.69 16.90 13.54
CA ARG A 202 -14.52 15.76 13.12
C ARG A 202 -14.11 14.44 13.77
N PHE A 203 -12.82 14.21 13.93
CA PHE A 203 -12.26 12.96 14.45
C PHE A 203 -11.89 13.02 15.94
N SER A 204 -11.83 14.21 16.54
CA SER A 204 -11.66 14.41 17.97
C SER A 204 -12.98 14.12 18.69
N GLY A 205 -12.90 13.48 19.84
CA GLY A 205 -14.04 13.36 20.75
C GLY A 205 -14.44 14.68 21.43
N GLU A 206 -13.73 15.78 21.16
CA GLU A 206 -13.86 17.07 21.84
C GLU A 206 -14.02 18.25 20.85
N PRO A 207 -15.09 18.28 20.02
CA PRO A 207 -15.25 19.30 18.98
C PRO A 207 -15.28 20.73 19.54
N GLY A 208 -15.90 20.94 20.71
CA GLY A 208 -15.99 22.25 21.35
C GLY A 208 -14.62 22.83 21.77
N LYS A 209 -13.67 21.96 22.14
CA LYS A 209 -12.31 22.38 22.48
C LYS A 209 -11.54 22.83 21.25
N THR A 210 -11.63 22.05 20.16
CA THR A 210 -11.02 22.39 18.86
C THR A 210 -11.55 23.73 18.33
N ASP A 211 -12.86 23.95 18.43
CA ASP A 211 -13.51 25.20 18.00
C ASP A 211 -13.07 26.41 18.85
N ALA A 212 -12.97 26.24 20.16
CA ALA A 212 -12.50 27.29 21.08
C ALA A 212 -11.02 27.61 20.85
N GLU A 213 -10.18 26.60 20.64
CA GLU A 213 -8.75 26.74 20.37
C GLU A 213 -8.51 27.56 19.10
N LEU A 214 -9.19 27.24 18.00
CA LEU A 214 -9.08 28.00 16.75
C LEU A 214 -9.51 29.47 16.94
N LYS A 215 -10.66 29.71 17.59
CA LYS A 215 -11.21 31.06 17.79
C LYS A 215 -10.32 31.93 18.67
N ASN A 216 -9.78 31.36 19.74
CA ASN A 216 -8.91 32.06 20.69
C ASN A 216 -7.49 32.25 20.14
N GLY A 217 -7.00 31.28 19.36
CA GLY A 217 -5.70 31.35 18.72
C GLY A 217 -5.64 32.32 17.54
N MET A 218 -6.77 32.57 16.88
CA MET A 218 -6.85 33.48 15.75
C MET A 218 -6.98 34.94 16.20
N VAL A 219 -5.92 35.72 16.00
CA VAL A 219 -5.77 37.09 16.51
C VAL A 219 -5.47 38.07 15.37
N VAL A 220 -6.01 39.27 15.48
CA VAL A 220 -5.72 40.41 14.61
C VAL A 220 -4.53 41.19 15.17
N ASP A 221 -3.50 41.38 14.35
CA ASP A 221 -2.37 42.28 14.61
C ASP A 221 -2.58 43.56 13.79
N ARG A 222 -3.06 44.61 14.45
CA ARG A 222 -3.39 45.91 13.84
C ARG A 222 -2.18 46.75 13.49
N GLU A 223 -1.04 46.50 14.13
CA GLU A 223 0.18 47.26 13.83
C GLU A 223 0.80 46.80 12.50
N ARG A 224 0.64 45.51 12.19
CA ARG A 224 1.19 44.89 10.98
C ARG A 224 0.13 44.59 9.91
N HIS A 225 -1.14 44.86 10.20
CA HIS A 225 -2.29 44.53 9.35
C HIS A 225 -2.35 43.04 8.97
N LEU A 226 -2.14 42.18 9.97
CA LEU A 226 -2.10 40.73 9.81
C LEU A 226 -3.23 40.03 10.57
N VAL A 227 -3.72 38.92 10.02
CA VAL A 227 -4.46 37.92 10.79
C VAL A 227 -3.52 36.75 11.05
N THR A 228 -3.37 36.36 12.31
CA THR A 228 -2.48 35.28 12.71
C THR A 228 -3.21 34.18 13.48
N LEU A 229 -2.63 32.98 13.51
CA LEU A 229 -3.07 31.86 14.34
C LEU A 229 -1.87 31.31 15.11
N PHE A 230 -1.85 31.51 16.42
CA PHE A 230 -0.70 31.16 17.28
C PHE A 230 0.64 31.67 16.71
N GLY A 231 0.65 32.92 16.22
CA GLY A 231 1.81 33.56 15.63
C GLY A 231 2.09 33.21 14.16
N LYS A 232 1.38 32.23 13.56
CA LYS A 232 1.47 31.95 12.12
C LYS A 232 0.64 32.95 11.33
N GLN A 233 1.23 33.59 10.33
CA GLN A 233 0.51 34.53 9.46
C GLN A 233 -0.48 33.78 8.58
N LEU A 234 -1.77 34.11 8.69
CA LEU A 234 -2.84 33.56 7.87
C LEU A 234 -3.17 34.47 6.69
N ALA A 235 -3.18 35.77 6.91
CA ALA A 235 -3.53 36.76 5.91
C ALA A 235 -2.80 38.08 6.17
N GLU A 236 -2.61 38.85 5.11
CA GLU A 236 -2.16 40.24 5.12
C GLU A 236 -3.25 41.08 4.46
N VAL A 237 -3.69 42.12 5.14
CA VAL A 237 -4.87 42.90 4.72
C VAL A 237 -4.61 44.40 4.87
N ASP A 238 -5.57 45.21 4.43
CA ASP A 238 -5.54 46.65 4.66
C ASP A 238 -6.01 47.00 6.08
N ALA A 239 -5.74 48.23 6.52
CA ALA A 239 -5.95 48.70 7.90
C ALA A 239 -7.40 48.66 8.45
N GLU A 240 -8.39 48.42 7.60
CA GLU A 240 -9.80 48.30 7.98
C GLU A 240 -10.34 46.87 7.75
N GLY A 241 -9.50 45.97 7.21
CA GLY A 241 -9.89 44.66 6.71
C GLY A 241 -9.66 43.50 7.69
N GLU A 242 -8.95 43.71 8.80
CA GLU A 242 -8.48 42.62 9.67
C GLU A 242 -9.63 41.89 10.37
N ASP A 243 -10.54 42.64 11.00
CA ASP A 243 -11.68 42.07 11.71
C ASP A 243 -12.64 41.37 10.74
N LYS A 244 -12.80 41.91 9.53
CA LYS A 244 -13.58 41.31 8.44
C LYS A 244 -12.93 40.01 7.94
N CYS A 245 -11.61 40.01 7.73
CA CYS A 245 -10.86 38.83 7.29
C CYS A 245 -10.92 37.71 8.33
N ARG A 246 -10.64 38.02 9.61
CA ARG A 246 -10.77 37.07 10.72
C ARG A 246 -12.17 36.47 10.78
N SER A 247 -13.20 37.31 10.71
CA SER A 247 -14.60 36.85 10.71
C SER A 247 -14.91 35.96 9.50
N GLY A 248 -14.40 36.31 8.32
CA GLY A 248 -14.53 35.53 7.10
C GLY A 248 -13.86 34.15 7.20
N LEU A 249 -12.65 34.08 7.77
CA LEU A 249 -11.94 32.82 8.00
C LEU A 249 -12.68 31.92 9.00
N LEU A 250 -13.19 32.49 10.10
CA LEU A 250 -14.00 31.74 11.07
C LEU A 250 -15.33 31.26 10.47
N ALA A 251 -15.97 32.06 9.62
CA ALA A 251 -17.17 31.67 8.89
C ALA A 251 -16.89 30.56 7.86
N ALA A 252 -15.76 30.64 7.14
CA ALA A 252 -15.31 29.59 6.23
C ALA A 252 -15.09 28.27 6.97
N TYR A 253 -14.43 28.32 8.13
CA TYR A 253 -14.25 27.16 8.99
C TYR A 253 -15.60 26.59 9.46
N GLU A 254 -16.50 27.42 9.97
CA GLU A 254 -17.80 26.94 10.45
C GLU A 254 -18.58 26.24 9.32
N GLU A 255 -18.57 26.80 8.11
CA GLU A 255 -19.19 26.17 6.95
C GLU A 255 -18.49 24.87 6.54
N LEU A 256 -17.15 24.86 6.52
CA LEU A 256 -16.33 23.68 6.23
C LEU A 256 -16.68 22.50 7.14
N THR A 257 -17.00 22.75 8.41
CA THR A 257 -17.39 21.68 9.35
C THR A 257 -18.74 21.02 9.04
N LYS A 258 -19.51 21.60 8.12
CA LYS A 258 -20.86 21.16 7.71
C LYS A 258 -20.89 20.62 6.28
N THR A 259 -19.76 20.64 5.57
CA THR A 259 -19.74 20.26 4.15
C THR A 259 -19.89 18.75 3.92
N VAL A 260 -20.33 18.40 2.71
CA VAL A 260 -20.46 17.00 2.29
C VAL A 260 -19.08 16.35 2.11
N GLU A 261 -18.08 17.11 1.68
CA GLU A 261 -16.70 16.67 1.48
C GLU A 261 -16.06 16.22 2.81
N LEU A 262 -16.31 16.94 3.91
CA LEU A 262 -15.81 16.53 5.23
C LEU A 262 -16.47 15.23 5.70
N LYS A 263 -17.78 15.09 5.44
CA LYS A 263 -18.53 13.87 5.75
C LYS A 263 -18.05 12.68 4.90
N GLU A 264 -17.70 12.93 3.64
CA GLU A 264 -17.15 11.90 2.75
C GLU A 264 -15.76 11.44 3.22
N VAL A 265 -14.90 12.36 3.68
CA VAL A 265 -13.62 12.00 4.29
C VAL A 265 -13.82 11.13 5.54
N GLU A 266 -14.78 11.43 6.40
CA GLU A 266 -15.11 10.58 7.54
C GLU A 266 -15.61 9.19 7.12
N THR A 267 -16.52 9.15 6.14
CA THR A 267 -17.13 7.91 5.66
C THR A 267 -16.08 6.98 5.07
N THR A 268 -15.24 7.51 4.17
CA THR A 268 -14.13 6.77 3.56
C THR A 268 -13.05 6.40 4.58
N TYR A 269 -12.77 7.23 5.59
CA TYR A 269 -11.83 6.91 6.68
C TYR A 269 -12.29 5.71 7.51
N LYS A 270 -13.59 5.68 7.88
CA LYS A 270 -14.19 4.56 8.62
C LYS A 270 -14.17 3.29 7.80
N SER A 271 -14.63 3.36 6.55
CA SER A 271 -14.60 2.23 5.59
C SER A 271 -13.18 1.67 5.43
N LEU A 272 -12.18 2.54 5.30
CA LEU A 272 -10.78 2.12 5.20
C LEU A 272 -10.29 1.38 6.46
N GLY A 273 -10.68 1.86 7.64
CA GLY A 273 -10.34 1.25 8.92
C GLY A 273 -10.90 -0.16 9.10
N GLU A 274 -12.08 -0.46 8.56
CA GLU A 274 -12.72 -1.79 8.64
C GLU A 274 -11.86 -2.90 7.98
N TRP A 275 -11.00 -2.55 7.03
CA TRP A 275 -10.17 -3.51 6.31
C TRP A 275 -8.80 -3.75 6.94
N VAL A 276 -8.28 -2.82 7.75
CA VAL A 276 -6.90 -2.89 8.25
C VAL A 276 -6.70 -4.09 9.17
N THR A 277 -7.56 -4.27 10.17
CA THR A 277 -7.44 -5.38 11.13
C THR A 277 -7.61 -6.75 10.46
N PRO A 278 -8.67 -7.00 9.66
CA PRO A 278 -8.84 -8.30 9.00
C PRO A 278 -7.70 -8.66 8.03
N ILE A 279 -7.11 -7.66 7.35
CA ILE A 279 -5.96 -7.90 6.49
C ILE A 279 -4.73 -8.28 7.32
N ARG A 280 -4.43 -7.55 8.39
CA ARG A 280 -3.28 -7.82 9.26
C ARG A 280 -3.38 -9.18 9.96
N GLU A 281 -4.58 -9.54 10.42
CA GLU A 281 -4.85 -10.87 11.00
C GLU A 281 -4.59 -11.97 9.98
N LEU A 282 -5.14 -11.85 8.76
CA LEU A 282 -4.97 -12.86 7.72
C LEU A 282 -3.51 -12.99 7.27
N ILE A 283 -2.77 -11.88 7.20
CA ILE A 283 -1.33 -11.89 6.93
C ILE A 283 -0.57 -12.59 8.07
N SER A 284 -0.94 -12.32 9.32
CA SER A 284 -0.33 -12.95 10.50
C SER A 284 -0.57 -14.45 10.53
N GLU A 285 -1.79 -14.90 10.19
CA GLU A 285 -2.14 -16.32 10.05
C GLU A 285 -1.24 -17.02 9.01
N TYR A 286 -1.11 -16.44 7.80
CA TYR A 286 -0.25 -17.01 6.76
C TYR A 286 1.23 -17.01 7.14
N SER A 287 1.68 -15.97 7.84
CA SER A 287 3.05 -15.88 8.31
C SER A 287 3.34 -16.93 9.40
N ALA A 288 2.39 -17.20 10.30
CA ALA A 288 2.52 -18.20 11.36
C ALA A 288 2.60 -19.64 10.82
N ILE A 289 1.93 -19.92 9.70
CA ILE A 289 2.01 -21.22 9.02
C ILE A 289 3.39 -21.41 8.37
N GLY A 290 4.12 -20.32 8.07
CA GLY A 290 5.40 -20.37 7.38
C GLY A 290 5.29 -20.79 5.91
N MET A 291 4.07 -20.78 5.36
CA MET A 291 3.79 -21.13 3.97
C MET A 291 2.60 -20.32 3.46
N LEU A 292 2.75 -19.76 2.25
CA LEU A 292 1.71 -18.99 1.61
C LEU A 292 0.92 -19.88 0.63
N PRO A 293 -0.40 -20.09 0.85
CA PRO A 293 -1.19 -20.92 -0.05
C PRO A 293 -1.32 -20.25 -1.42
N GLY A 294 -1.23 -21.05 -2.48
CA GLY A 294 -1.38 -20.58 -3.85
C GLY A 294 -0.40 -21.21 -4.84
N THR A 295 -0.49 -20.76 -6.09
CA THR A 295 0.32 -21.23 -7.21
C THR A 295 0.60 -20.07 -8.15
N CYS A 296 1.84 -19.94 -8.62
CA CYS A 296 2.21 -19.02 -9.69
C CYS A 296 3.08 -19.73 -10.74
N SER A 297 3.40 -19.02 -11.82
CA SER A 297 4.27 -19.54 -12.88
C SER A 297 5.67 -19.94 -12.38
N ILE A 298 6.14 -19.36 -11.28
CA ILE A 298 7.41 -19.77 -10.64
C ILE A 298 7.23 -21.11 -9.94
N CYS A 299 6.14 -21.30 -9.19
CA CYS A 299 5.82 -22.60 -8.57
C CYS A 299 5.70 -23.70 -9.63
N GLU A 300 5.03 -23.42 -10.74
CA GLU A 300 4.88 -24.36 -11.85
C GLU A 300 6.24 -24.73 -12.46
N ARG A 301 7.10 -23.74 -12.74
CA ARG A 301 8.44 -23.98 -13.31
C ARG A 301 9.39 -24.73 -12.38
N ILE A 302 9.22 -24.61 -11.07
CA ILE A 302 10.06 -25.33 -10.09
C ILE A 302 9.53 -26.77 -9.89
N GLY A 303 8.21 -26.96 -10.01
CA GLY A 303 7.56 -28.26 -9.79
C GLY A 303 7.59 -29.22 -10.98
N THR A 304 7.91 -28.74 -12.19
CA THR A 304 8.15 -29.52 -13.41
C THR A 304 9.59 -29.95 -13.55
#